data_AF-A0A0D9V6Q1-F1
#
_entry.id   AF-A0A0D9V6Q1-F1
#
_cell.length_a   1.000
_cell.length_b   1.000
_cell.length_c   1.000
_cell.angle_alpha   90.00
_cell.angle_beta   90.00
_cell.angle_gamma   90.00
#
_symmetry.space_group_name_H-M   'P 1'
#
loop_
_entity.id
_entity.type
_entity.pdbx_description
1 polymer ?
#
loop_
_entity_poly.entity_id
_entity_poly.type
_entity_poly.pdbx_seq_one_letter_code
_entity_poly.pdbx_strand_id
1 'polypeptide(L)'
;MSKRLLQGSGRSREASATKGTARYRHGGIGEGWDINNCSRKIIGARFYYAGVDEKALKLDYLSPRDVDGHGTHTASTAGGSVVEAVSFHGLAAGTARGGAPRARIAVYKSLWGRGGVEDGNAATVLAAIDDAIHDGVDVLSLSLYIDEENLFGALHAVQKGITVLYSAGNSGSAPQVLENTAPWVITVAASKIDRSFPTVITLGDKRQIVVRATNAKPY
;
A
#
# COMPACT_ATOMS: atom_id res chain seq x y z
N MET A 1 39.94 9.15 -16.76
CA MET A 1 39.99 10.57 -16.36
C MET A 1 38.58 11.09 -16.14
N SER A 2 38.14 11.17 -14.88
CA SER A 2 37.25 12.24 -14.40
C SER A 2 37.39 12.28 -12.87
N LYS A 3 37.48 13.50 -12.33
CA LYS A 3 38.31 13.86 -11.17
C LYS A 3 37.71 13.48 -9.81
N ARG A 4 38.59 12.91 -8.98
CA ARG A 4 38.55 12.87 -7.51
C ARG A 4 39.21 14.16 -7.00
N LEU A 5 38.60 14.85 -6.03
CA LEU A 5 39.27 15.88 -5.23
C LEU A 5 38.80 15.73 -3.77
N LEU A 6 39.78 15.61 -2.88
CA LEU A 6 39.65 15.35 -1.44
C LEU A 6 39.94 16.65 -0.66
N GLN A 7 39.12 16.86 0.39
CA GLN A 7 39.44 17.29 1.77
C GLN A 7 40.01 18.69 2.13
N GLY A 8 39.35 19.27 3.14
CA GLY A 8 39.93 19.99 4.29
C GLY A 8 38.84 20.09 5.38
N SER A 9 38.76 19.17 6.36
CA SER A 9 39.45 19.15 7.68
C SER A 9 38.99 20.25 8.66
N GLY A 10 38.13 19.85 9.60
CA GLY A 10 37.85 20.54 10.87
C GLY A 10 37.18 19.58 11.85
N ARG A 11 37.98 18.99 12.74
CA ARG A 11 37.59 17.99 13.76
C ARG A 11 36.72 18.63 14.87
N SER A 12 35.69 17.89 15.28
CA SER A 12 35.41 17.64 16.69
C SER A 12 34.96 16.18 16.87
N ARG A 13 35.50 15.55 17.92
CA ARG A 13 35.47 14.12 18.19
C ARG A 13 34.22 13.70 18.96
N GLU A 14 33.91 12.41 18.78
CA GLU A 14 33.32 11.48 19.76
C GLU A 14 31.93 11.80 20.33
N ALA A 15 30.94 11.06 19.83
CA ALA A 15 30.17 10.17 20.68
C ALA A 15 29.79 8.90 19.88
N SER A 16 30.54 7.83 20.12
CA SER A 16 30.03 6.47 19.90
C SER A 16 28.89 6.27 20.89
N ALA A 17 27.67 6.18 20.37
CA ALA A 17 26.50 5.72 21.10
C ALA A 17 25.79 4.68 20.25
N THR A 18 26.15 3.43 20.49
CA THR A 18 25.29 2.24 20.51
C THR A 18 23.99 2.28 19.68
N LYS A 19 23.85 1.29 18.77
CA LYS A 19 22.58 0.71 18.27
C LYS A 19 21.39 1.02 19.19
N GLY A 20 20.75 2.15 18.96
CA GLY A 20 19.54 2.58 19.63
C GLY A 20 18.40 2.36 18.65
N THR A 21 17.53 1.42 18.95
CA THR A 21 16.24 1.25 18.26
C THR A 21 15.54 2.61 18.15
N ALA A 22 15.56 3.22 16.96
CA ALA A 22 14.77 4.40 16.66
C ALA A 22 13.30 4.00 16.82
N ARG A 23 12.69 4.42 17.93
CA ARG A 23 11.25 4.24 18.16
C ARG A 23 10.55 5.28 17.29
N TYR A 24 10.04 4.86 16.13
CA TYR A 24 9.11 5.64 15.31
C TYR A 24 7.91 6.05 16.17
N ARG A 25 7.88 7.31 16.61
CA ARG A 25 6.78 7.94 17.38
C ARG A 25 6.49 9.36 16.90
N HIS A 26 6.52 9.57 15.58
CA HIS A 26 5.97 10.75 14.93
C HIS A 26 4.99 10.29 13.86
N GLY A 27 3.89 9.65 14.30
CA GLY A 27 2.78 9.32 13.40
C GLY A 27 1.95 10.57 13.12
N GLY A 28 1.42 10.69 11.90
CA GLY A 28 0.46 11.74 11.56
C GLY A 28 -0.78 11.58 12.42
N ILE A 29 -0.95 12.46 13.42
CA ILE A 29 -2.17 12.52 14.24
C ILE A 29 -3.25 13.21 13.40
N GLY A 30 -4.47 12.71 13.47
CA GLY A 30 -5.60 13.28 12.75
C GLY A 30 -6.92 12.69 13.19
N GLU A 31 -7.98 12.95 12.39
CA GLU A 31 -9.31 12.45 12.70
C GLU A 31 -9.35 10.93 12.86
N GLY A 32 -9.82 10.46 14.01
CA GLY A 32 -9.88 9.04 14.34
C GLY A 32 -8.51 8.34 14.38
N TRP A 33 -7.39 9.07 14.45
CA TRP A 33 -6.06 8.46 14.53
C TRP A 33 -5.16 9.25 15.49
N ASP A 34 -4.82 8.62 16.60
CA ASP A 34 -3.92 9.16 17.62
C ASP A 34 -2.64 8.31 17.77
N ILE A 35 -1.77 8.75 18.68
CA ILE A 35 -0.47 8.10 18.93
C ILE A 35 -0.59 6.64 19.41
N ASN A 36 -1.74 6.24 19.96
CA ASN A 36 -2.01 4.89 20.46
C ASN A 36 -2.50 3.94 19.35
N ASN A 37 -2.81 4.44 18.15
CA ASN A 37 -3.18 3.58 17.02
C ASN A 37 -1.99 2.87 16.37
N CYS A 38 -0.77 3.39 16.56
CA CYS A 38 0.43 2.63 16.24
C CYS A 38 0.65 1.51 17.27
N SER A 39 1.16 0.37 16.80
CA SER A 39 1.40 -0.81 17.61
C SER A 39 2.76 -1.42 17.27
N ARG A 40 3.05 -2.60 17.80
CA ARG A 40 4.18 -3.38 17.28
C ARG A 40 3.92 -3.87 15.86
N LYS A 41 2.68 -3.92 15.36
CA LYS A 41 2.41 -4.39 14.00
C LYS A 41 2.51 -3.26 12.98
N ILE A 42 1.71 -2.21 13.19
CA ILE A 42 1.76 -0.96 12.43
C ILE A 42 2.69 -0.03 13.21
N ILE A 43 3.93 0.12 12.75
CA ILE A 43 5.00 0.80 13.50
C ILE A 43 5.13 2.28 13.15
N GLY A 44 4.48 2.72 12.07
CA GLY A 44 4.44 4.10 11.63
C GLY A 44 3.25 4.32 10.71
N ALA A 45 2.69 5.52 10.73
CA ALA A 45 1.58 5.90 9.88
C ALA A 45 1.64 7.41 9.61
N ARG A 46 1.65 7.79 8.33
CA ARG A 46 1.70 9.17 7.82
C ARG A 46 0.65 9.36 6.74
N PHE A 47 0.31 10.61 6.45
CA PHE A 47 -0.65 10.96 5.40
C PHE A 47 -0.25 12.26 4.69
N TYR A 48 -0.60 12.39 3.41
CA TYR A 48 -0.17 13.48 2.52
C TYR A 48 -1.35 13.91 1.66
N TYR A 49 -1.79 15.17 1.78
CA TYR A 49 -3.02 15.67 1.13
C TYR A 49 -2.81 16.97 0.33
N ALA A 50 -1.55 17.41 0.17
CA ALA A 50 -1.27 18.65 -0.54
C ALA A 50 -1.75 18.56 -2.00
N GLY A 51 -2.58 19.51 -2.42
CA GLY A 51 -3.12 19.55 -3.79
C GLY A 51 -4.21 18.53 -4.09
N VAL A 52 -4.77 17.86 -3.07
CA VAL A 52 -5.93 16.95 -3.23
C VAL A 52 -7.23 17.76 -3.21
N ASP A 53 -8.19 17.39 -4.06
CA ASP A 53 -9.50 18.03 -4.18
C ASP A 53 -10.28 17.95 -2.85
N GLU A 54 -10.84 19.08 -2.44
CA GLU A 54 -11.58 19.20 -1.18
C GLU A 54 -12.78 18.25 -1.10
N LYS A 55 -13.39 17.87 -2.23
CA LYS A 55 -14.48 16.89 -2.27
C LYS A 55 -14.02 15.50 -1.85
N ALA A 56 -12.82 15.08 -2.27
CA ALA A 56 -12.25 13.80 -1.85
C ALA A 56 -11.92 13.83 -0.35
N LEU A 57 -11.30 14.92 0.12
CA LEU A 57 -10.96 15.10 1.53
C LEU A 57 -12.19 15.10 2.45
N LYS A 58 -13.31 15.69 2.03
CA LYS A 58 -14.58 15.72 2.80
C LYS A 58 -15.22 14.34 2.98
N LEU A 59 -14.88 13.37 2.15
CA LEU A 59 -15.40 12.00 2.23
C LEU A 59 -14.51 11.08 3.06
N ASP A 60 -13.42 11.61 3.60
CA ASP A 60 -12.32 10.86 4.21
C ASP A 60 -11.92 11.44 5.57
N TYR A 61 -11.07 10.72 6.30
CA TYR A 61 -10.45 11.16 7.53
C TYR A 61 -9.14 11.86 7.20
N LEU A 62 -8.98 13.11 7.66
CA LEU A 62 -7.70 13.84 7.57
C LEU A 62 -6.69 13.25 8.57
N SER A 63 -6.27 12.02 8.30
CA SER A 63 -5.41 11.18 9.11
C SER A 63 -4.93 9.97 8.29
N PRO A 64 -4.04 9.12 8.82
CA PRO A 64 -3.64 7.87 8.17
C PRO A 64 -4.75 6.80 8.12
N ARG A 65 -5.92 7.06 8.72
CA ARG A 65 -7.04 6.10 8.73
C ARG A 65 -7.56 5.89 7.32
N ASP A 66 -7.76 4.62 6.98
CA ASP A 66 -8.33 4.18 5.72
C ASP A 66 -9.87 4.12 5.83
N VAL A 67 -10.57 4.86 4.97
CA VAL A 67 -12.04 4.85 4.85
C VAL A 67 -12.52 4.04 3.64
N ASP A 68 -11.66 3.85 2.65
CA ASP A 68 -11.98 3.18 1.39
C ASP A 68 -11.87 1.66 1.52
N GLY A 69 -10.80 1.20 2.18
CA GLY A 69 -10.51 -0.20 2.44
C GLY A 69 -9.44 -0.78 1.51
N HIS A 70 -9.12 -0.17 0.38
CA HIS A 70 -8.08 -0.65 -0.53
C HIS A 70 -6.70 -0.75 0.15
N GLY A 71 -6.33 0.26 0.94
CA GLY A 71 -5.09 0.26 1.71
C GLY A 71 -5.04 -0.86 2.75
N THR A 72 -6.14 -1.07 3.47
CA THR A 72 -6.28 -2.14 4.47
C THR A 72 -6.22 -3.53 3.83
N HIS A 73 -6.88 -3.70 2.69
CA HIS A 73 -6.87 -4.96 1.93
C HIS A 73 -5.47 -5.31 1.41
N THR A 74 -4.76 -4.35 0.82
CA THR A 74 -3.40 -4.55 0.30
C THR A 74 -2.38 -4.78 1.41
N ALA A 75 -2.41 -3.97 2.48
CA ALA A 75 -1.52 -4.13 3.63
C ALA A 75 -1.70 -5.47 4.34
N SER A 76 -2.95 -5.93 4.51
CA SER A 76 -3.23 -7.24 5.12
C SER A 76 -2.84 -8.41 4.21
N THR A 77 -2.91 -8.26 2.89
CA THR A 77 -2.42 -9.28 1.93
C THR A 77 -0.90 -9.41 1.96
N ALA A 78 -0.16 -8.29 2.03
CA ALA A 78 1.30 -8.32 2.08
C ALA A 78 1.81 -8.79 3.45
N GLY A 79 1.29 -8.18 4.52
CA GLY A 79 1.85 -8.30 5.86
C GLY A 79 0.81 -8.55 6.94
N GLY A 80 -0.42 -8.98 6.65
CA GLY A 80 -1.44 -9.23 7.69
C GLY A 80 -1.02 -10.26 8.73
N SER A 81 -1.32 -9.99 10.00
CA SER A 81 -1.18 -10.98 11.08
C SER A 81 -2.11 -12.18 10.83
N VAL A 82 -1.82 -13.31 11.48
CA VAL A 82 -2.70 -14.48 11.43
C VAL A 82 -3.99 -14.16 12.17
N VAL A 83 -5.13 -14.33 11.49
CA VAL A 83 -6.47 -14.17 12.05
C VAL A 83 -7.30 -15.40 11.68
N GLU A 84 -7.73 -16.14 12.70
CA GLU A 84 -8.52 -17.36 12.55
C GLU A 84 -10.01 -17.04 12.38
N ALA A 85 -10.76 -18.01 11.84
CA ALA A 85 -12.22 -17.97 11.72
C ALA A 85 -12.78 -16.72 11.01
N VAL A 86 -12.07 -16.22 10.00
CA VAL A 86 -12.55 -15.10 9.17
C VAL A 86 -13.28 -15.62 7.94
N SER A 87 -14.24 -14.83 7.46
CA SER A 87 -14.96 -15.08 6.21
C SER A 87 -15.57 -13.77 5.69
N PHE A 88 -15.98 -13.76 4.42
CA PHE A 88 -16.81 -12.72 3.86
C PHE A 88 -18.24 -13.23 3.77
N HIS A 89 -19.08 -12.92 4.77
CA HIS A 89 -20.44 -13.46 4.89
C HIS A 89 -20.51 -15.00 4.76
N GLY A 90 -19.55 -15.71 5.36
CA GLY A 90 -19.43 -17.17 5.27
C GLY A 90 -18.64 -17.68 4.06
N LEU A 91 -18.38 -16.84 3.05
CA LEU A 91 -17.52 -17.19 1.92
C LEU A 91 -16.05 -17.15 2.31
N ALA A 92 -15.25 -18.06 1.73
CA ALA A 92 -13.82 -18.21 2.00
C ALA A 92 -13.47 -18.30 3.50
N ALA A 93 -14.31 -19.02 4.26
CA ALA A 93 -14.05 -19.29 5.67
C ALA A 93 -12.68 -19.96 5.87
N GLY A 94 -11.90 -19.45 6.81
CA GLY A 94 -10.59 -20.01 7.13
C GLY A 94 -9.74 -19.08 7.97
N THR A 95 -8.42 -19.25 7.86
CA THR A 95 -7.43 -18.39 8.51
C THR A 95 -6.83 -17.44 7.48
N ALA A 96 -6.99 -16.13 7.70
CA ALA A 96 -6.31 -15.12 6.88
C ALA A 96 -4.92 -14.81 7.45
N ARG A 97 -3.97 -14.56 6.54
CA ARG A 97 -2.63 -14.06 6.86
C ARG A 97 -2.02 -13.42 5.62
N GLY A 98 -1.08 -12.49 5.83
CA GLY A 98 -0.29 -11.95 4.73
C GLY A 98 0.80 -12.90 4.23
N GLY A 99 1.46 -12.54 3.13
CA GLY A 99 2.65 -13.24 2.64
C GLY A 99 3.80 -13.26 3.67
N ALA A 100 3.96 -12.18 4.43
CA ALA A 100 4.92 -12.07 5.53
C ALA A 100 4.23 -11.68 6.86
N PRO A 101 3.58 -12.63 7.58
CA PRO A 101 2.74 -12.31 8.74
C PRO A 101 3.47 -11.63 9.91
N ARG A 102 4.81 -11.79 10.00
CA ARG A 102 5.65 -11.19 11.03
C ARG A 102 6.31 -9.86 10.62
N ALA A 103 6.16 -9.44 9.36
CA ALA A 103 6.66 -8.15 8.90
C ALA A 103 6.01 -6.99 9.68
N ARG A 104 6.74 -5.89 9.84
CA ARG A 104 6.19 -4.64 10.37
C ARG A 104 5.58 -3.85 9.20
N ILE A 105 4.57 -3.05 9.48
CA ILE A 105 3.88 -2.23 8.48
C ILE A 105 4.12 -0.77 8.83
N ALA A 106 4.58 0.01 7.85
CA ALA A 106 4.57 1.47 7.88
C ALA A 106 3.58 1.95 6.81
N VAL A 107 2.64 2.81 7.20
CA VAL A 107 1.56 3.29 6.32
C VAL A 107 1.88 4.71 5.85
N TYR A 108 1.77 4.94 4.55
CA TYR A 108 1.93 6.24 3.92
C TYR A 108 0.70 6.50 3.03
N LYS A 109 -0.29 7.22 3.56
CA LYS A 109 -1.55 7.49 2.86
C LYS A 109 -1.40 8.69 1.92
N SER A 110 -1.49 8.44 0.61
CA SER A 110 -1.38 9.50 -0.42
C SER A 110 -2.59 9.57 -1.37
N LEU A 111 -3.52 8.63 -1.26
CA LEU A 111 -4.79 8.60 -1.98
C LEU A 111 -5.94 8.85 -0.99
N TRP A 112 -6.98 9.52 -1.47
CA TRP A 112 -8.05 10.09 -0.66
C TRP A 112 -9.40 9.86 -1.28
N GLY A 113 -10.42 9.82 -0.42
CA GLY A 113 -11.81 9.70 -0.82
C GLY A 113 -12.33 8.27 -0.77
N ARG A 114 -13.55 8.06 -1.24
CA ARG A 114 -14.24 6.75 -1.26
C ARG A 114 -15.43 6.77 -2.21
N GLY A 115 -15.92 5.58 -2.55
CA GLY A 115 -17.22 5.43 -3.22
C GLY A 115 -17.23 6.02 -4.63
N GLY A 116 -16.10 5.93 -5.34
CA GLY A 116 -15.95 6.44 -6.70
C GLY A 116 -15.59 7.93 -6.80
N VAL A 117 -15.38 8.61 -5.67
CA VAL A 117 -14.74 9.92 -5.60
C VAL A 117 -13.39 9.71 -4.95
N GLU A 118 -12.37 9.46 -5.78
CA GLU A 118 -10.99 9.19 -5.36
C GLU A 118 -10.07 10.24 -5.98
N ASP A 119 -9.08 10.69 -5.22
CA ASP A 119 -8.08 11.64 -5.69
C ASP A 119 -6.72 11.41 -5.03
N GLY A 120 -5.68 11.82 -5.74
CA GLY A 120 -4.28 11.68 -5.38
C GLY A 120 -3.41 12.26 -6.50
N ASN A 121 -2.20 12.70 -6.16
CA ASN A 121 -1.33 13.33 -7.14
C ASN A 121 0.14 12.89 -6.95
N ALA A 122 0.96 13.17 -7.96
CA ALA A 122 2.38 12.84 -7.95
C ALA A 122 3.12 13.41 -6.74
N ALA A 123 2.80 14.64 -6.32
CA ALA A 123 3.46 15.27 -5.19
C ALA A 123 3.20 14.53 -3.87
N THR A 124 1.96 14.09 -3.59
CA THR A 124 1.65 13.35 -2.34
C THR A 124 2.29 11.97 -2.33
N VAL A 125 2.43 11.32 -3.48
CA VAL A 125 3.09 10.00 -3.59
C VAL A 125 4.60 10.12 -3.52
N LEU A 126 5.21 11.12 -4.16
CA LEU A 126 6.64 11.38 -4.06
C LEU A 126 7.04 11.74 -2.63
N ALA A 127 6.27 12.57 -1.94
CA ALA A 127 6.51 12.89 -0.53
C ALA A 127 6.43 11.63 0.36
N ALA A 128 5.46 10.75 0.12
CA ALA A 128 5.36 9.48 0.81
C ALA A 128 6.55 8.55 0.55
N ILE A 129 7.01 8.45 -0.69
CA ILE A 129 8.17 7.64 -1.04
C ILE A 129 9.44 8.19 -0.39
N ASP A 130 9.64 9.52 -0.41
CA ASP A 130 10.81 10.16 0.20
C ASP A 130 10.86 9.92 1.72
N ASP A 131 9.73 10.10 2.41
CA ASP A 131 9.62 9.78 3.84
C ASP A 131 9.83 8.28 4.10
N ALA A 132 9.33 7.39 3.24
CA ALA A 132 9.55 5.95 3.39
C ALA A 132 11.02 5.55 3.20
N ILE A 133 11.73 6.18 2.26
CA ILE A 133 13.17 6.02 2.08
C ILE A 133 13.92 6.49 3.33
N HIS A 134 13.59 7.68 3.85
CA HIS A 134 14.21 8.24 5.04
C HIS A 134 13.92 7.40 6.29
N ASP A 135 12.68 6.90 6.41
CA ASP A 135 12.25 5.98 7.45
C ASP A 135 12.87 4.58 7.27
N GLY A 136 13.61 4.30 6.20
CA GLY A 136 14.39 3.06 6.05
C GLY A 136 13.52 1.80 5.89
N VAL A 137 12.42 1.89 5.15
CA VAL A 137 11.62 0.70 4.81
C VAL A 137 12.41 -0.27 3.93
N ASP A 138 12.18 -1.58 4.08
CA ASP A 138 12.87 -2.59 3.27
C ASP A 138 12.20 -2.79 1.89
N VAL A 139 10.88 -2.63 1.82
CA VAL A 139 10.05 -2.89 0.64
C VAL A 139 8.93 -1.86 0.55
N LEU A 140 8.70 -1.33 -0.66
CA LEU A 140 7.54 -0.53 -1.02
C LEU A 140 6.55 -1.37 -1.82
N SER A 141 5.30 -1.45 -1.35
CA SER A 141 4.20 -2.16 -2.02
C SER A 141 3.15 -1.15 -2.46
N LEU A 142 3.11 -0.84 -3.75
CA LEU A 142 2.35 0.27 -4.31
C LEU A 142 1.32 -0.24 -5.31
N SER A 143 0.11 -0.52 -4.84
CA SER A 143 -1.03 -0.89 -5.68
C SER A 143 -1.76 0.35 -6.16
N LEU A 144 -1.07 1.19 -6.93
CA LEU A 144 -1.59 2.45 -7.44
C LEU A 144 -1.00 2.76 -8.80
N TYR A 145 -1.64 3.68 -9.50
CA TYR A 145 -1.11 4.32 -10.69
C TYR A 145 -1.23 5.83 -10.51
N ILE A 146 -0.10 6.50 -10.63
CA ILE A 146 0.07 7.94 -10.71
C ILE A 146 1.01 8.16 -11.90
N ASP A 147 0.93 9.31 -12.55
CA ASP A 147 1.69 9.66 -13.76
C ASP A 147 3.22 9.42 -13.67
N GLU A 148 3.90 9.75 -14.77
CA GLU A 148 5.33 9.48 -14.98
C GLU A 148 6.26 10.03 -13.87
N GLU A 149 5.86 11.03 -13.09
CA GLU A 149 6.71 11.58 -12.03
C GLU A 149 7.02 10.56 -10.93
N ASN A 150 6.13 9.58 -10.71
CA ASN A 150 6.31 8.52 -9.75
C ASN A 150 7.49 7.57 -10.10
N LEU A 151 7.90 7.53 -11.38
CA LEU A 151 9.03 6.73 -11.83
C LEU A 151 10.35 7.16 -11.15
N PHE A 152 10.52 8.46 -10.90
CA PHE A 152 11.73 8.99 -10.24
C PHE A 152 11.79 8.67 -8.76
N GLY A 153 10.65 8.73 -8.05
CA GLY A 153 10.57 8.30 -6.65
C GLY A 153 10.97 6.84 -6.49
N ALA A 154 10.45 5.97 -7.35
CA ALA A 154 10.80 4.55 -7.37
C ALA A 154 12.29 4.32 -7.69
N LEU A 155 12.87 5.10 -8.61
CA LEU A 155 14.30 5.00 -8.94
C LEU A 155 15.18 5.31 -7.71
N HIS A 156 14.86 6.39 -6.98
CA HIS A 156 15.59 6.74 -5.76
C HIS A 156 15.47 5.67 -4.67
N ALA A 157 14.29 5.09 -4.49
CA ALA A 157 14.09 3.98 -3.54
C ALA A 157 14.99 2.78 -3.90
N VAL A 158 14.99 2.36 -5.17
CA VAL A 158 15.82 1.24 -5.64
C VAL A 158 17.31 1.53 -5.50
N GLN A 159 17.76 2.75 -5.79
CA GLN A 159 19.15 3.18 -5.57
C GLN A 159 19.58 3.12 -4.10
N LYS A 160 18.63 3.21 -3.17
CA LYS A 160 18.86 3.07 -1.72
C LYS A 160 18.72 1.62 -1.24
N GLY A 161 18.52 0.66 -2.14
CA GLY A 161 18.40 -0.76 -1.83
C GLY A 161 16.99 -1.19 -1.41
N ILE A 162 15.98 -0.35 -1.63
CA ILE A 162 14.58 -0.64 -1.30
C ILE A 162 13.91 -1.29 -2.51
N THR A 163 13.30 -2.46 -2.30
CA THR A 163 12.58 -3.14 -3.39
C THR A 163 11.22 -2.48 -3.60
N VAL A 164 10.87 -2.16 -4.85
CA VAL A 164 9.60 -1.51 -5.17
C VAL A 164 8.73 -2.43 -6.02
N LEU A 165 7.50 -2.66 -5.58
CA LEU A 165 6.47 -3.43 -6.29
C LEU A 165 5.34 -2.50 -6.71
N TYR A 166 4.93 -2.62 -7.97
CA TYR A 166 3.76 -1.95 -8.52
C TYR A 166 2.76 -2.92 -9.13
N SER A 167 1.48 -2.56 -9.13
CA SER A 167 0.48 -3.24 -9.96
C SER A 167 0.64 -2.87 -11.44
N ALA A 168 0.39 -3.83 -12.34
CA ALA A 168 0.45 -3.64 -13.79
C ALA A 168 -0.74 -2.84 -14.38
N GLY A 169 -1.71 -2.45 -13.55
CA GLY A 169 -2.96 -1.82 -13.98
C GLY A 169 -4.07 -2.82 -14.28
N ASN A 170 -5.30 -2.30 -14.45
CA ASN A 170 -6.52 -3.09 -14.67
C ASN A 170 -7.15 -2.87 -16.06
N SER A 171 -6.43 -2.21 -16.98
CA SER A 171 -6.91 -1.78 -18.30
C SER A 171 -6.82 -2.85 -19.41
N GLY A 172 -6.61 -4.12 -19.03
CA GLY A 172 -6.60 -5.26 -19.95
C GLY A 172 -7.91 -5.44 -20.74
N SER A 173 -7.95 -6.22 -21.83
CA SER A 173 -6.99 -7.23 -22.31
C SER A 173 -6.19 -6.84 -23.56
N ALA A 174 -6.31 -5.60 -24.03
CA ALA A 174 -5.60 -5.13 -25.22
C ALA A 174 -4.07 -5.19 -25.00
N PRO A 175 -3.27 -5.42 -26.06
CA PRO A 175 -1.82 -5.29 -25.96
C PRO A 175 -1.41 -3.86 -25.55
N GLN A 176 -0.24 -3.73 -24.91
CA GLN A 176 0.39 -2.44 -24.59
C GLN A 176 -0.40 -1.52 -23.64
N VAL A 177 -1.19 -2.10 -22.72
CA VAL A 177 -1.95 -1.35 -21.70
C VAL A 177 -1.36 -1.45 -20.29
N LEU A 178 -0.11 -1.93 -20.17
CA LEU A 178 0.54 -2.03 -18.86
C LEU A 178 0.92 -0.65 -18.33
N GLU A 179 0.66 -0.46 -17.06
CA GLU A 179 1.11 0.67 -16.26
C GLU A 179 2.39 0.30 -15.47
N ASN A 180 3.07 1.30 -14.91
CA ASN A 180 4.22 1.11 -14.01
C ASN A 180 5.34 0.22 -14.60
N THR A 181 5.80 0.54 -15.81
CA THR A 181 6.72 -0.32 -16.61
C THR A 181 8.20 0.00 -16.45
N ALA A 182 8.58 0.77 -15.42
CA ALA A 182 9.98 1.10 -15.16
C ALA A 182 10.84 -0.18 -15.02
N PRO A 183 12.03 -0.25 -15.64
CA PRO A 183 12.85 -1.46 -15.62
C PRO A 183 13.46 -1.77 -14.24
N TRP A 184 13.43 -0.82 -13.30
CA TRP A 184 13.94 -0.99 -11.94
C TRP A 184 12.88 -1.44 -10.92
N VAL A 185 11.60 -1.52 -11.29
CA VAL A 185 10.52 -1.95 -10.40
C VAL A 185 10.03 -3.35 -10.74
N ILE A 186 9.35 -4.00 -9.78
CA ILE A 186 8.64 -5.25 -10.02
C ILE A 186 7.18 -4.92 -10.36
N THR A 187 6.82 -5.04 -11.63
CA THR A 187 5.44 -4.85 -12.11
C THR A 187 4.67 -6.17 -12.02
N VAL A 188 3.59 -6.22 -11.24
CA VAL A 188 2.85 -7.43 -10.89
C VAL A 188 1.53 -7.51 -11.65
N ALA A 189 1.36 -8.58 -12.44
CA ALA A 189 0.10 -8.90 -13.12
C ALA A 189 -0.86 -9.71 -12.21
N ALA A 190 -2.15 -9.70 -12.53
CA ALA A 190 -3.17 -10.45 -11.82
C ALA A 190 -3.51 -11.78 -12.52
N SER A 191 -3.77 -12.82 -11.73
CA SER A 191 -4.25 -14.12 -12.22
C SER A 191 -5.31 -14.70 -11.27
N LYS A 192 -5.98 -15.77 -11.70
CA LYS A 192 -6.99 -16.48 -10.90
C LYS A 192 -6.35 -17.62 -10.12
N ILE A 193 -6.94 -17.94 -8.97
CA ILE A 193 -6.63 -19.15 -8.21
C ILE A 193 -7.66 -20.26 -8.51
N ASP A 194 -7.40 -21.46 -8.01
CA ASP A 194 -8.27 -22.64 -8.13
C ASP A 194 -9.60 -22.50 -7.36
N ARG A 195 -9.62 -21.68 -6.30
CA ARG A 195 -10.83 -21.40 -5.51
C ARG A 195 -11.88 -20.64 -6.33
N SER A 196 -13.14 -21.07 -6.20
CA SER A 196 -14.30 -20.39 -6.79
C SER A 196 -15.47 -20.35 -5.80
N PHE A 197 -16.40 -19.41 -6.01
CA PHE A 197 -17.62 -19.25 -5.22
C PHE A 197 -18.85 -19.50 -6.11
N PRO A 198 -19.28 -20.76 -6.28
CA PRO A 198 -20.46 -21.07 -7.06
C PRO A 198 -21.74 -20.71 -6.31
N THR A 199 -22.69 -20.11 -7.02
CA THR A 199 -24.05 -19.86 -6.53
C THR A 199 -25.03 -20.72 -7.32
N VAL A 200 -25.84 -21.50 -6.63
CA VAL A 200 -26.89 -22.32 -7.26
C VAL A 200 -28.17 -21.50 -7.33
N ILE A 201 -28.63 -21.23 -8.55
CA ILE A 201 -29.93 -20.60 -8.83
C ILE A 201 -30.93 -21.72 -9.13
N THR A 202 -31.98 -21.82 -8.32
CA THR A 202 -33.09 -22.77 -8.58
C THR A 202 -34.25 -22.03 -9.22
N LEU A 203 -34.64 -22.44 -10.43
CA LEU A 203 -35.76 -21.88 -11.18
C LEU A 203 -37.10 -22.46 -10.68
N GLY A 204 -38.21 -21.80 -11.05
CA GLY A 204 -39.56 -22.24 -10.67
C GLY A 204 -39.96 -23.64 -11.20
N ASP A 205 -39.30 -24.10 -12.26
CA ASP A 205 -39.44 -25.47 -12.81
C ASP A 205 -38.50 -26.49 -12.16
N LYS A 206 -37.86 -26.12 -11.04
CA LYS A 206 -36.87 -26.91 -10.27
C LYS A 206 -35.54 -27.16 -10.98
N ARG A 207 -35.31 -26.59 -12.16
CA ARG A 207 -33.98 -26.66 -12.79
C ARG A 207 -32.99 -25.82 -12.00
N GLN A 208 -31.76 -26.30 -11.89
CA GLN A 208 -30.68 -25.61 -11.19
C GLN A 208 -29.62 -25.13 -12.18
N ILE A 209 -29.21 -23.87 -12.03
CA ILE A 209 -28.12 -23.26 -12.79
C ILE A 209 -27.03 -22.87 -11.79
N VAL A 210 -25.81 -23.35 -12.03
CA VAL A 210 -24.64 -22.94 -11.23
C VAL A 210 -23.99 -21.75 -11.91
N VAL A 211 -24.05 -20.60 -11.28
CA VAL A 211 -23.34 -19.40 -11.72
C VAL A 211 -22.10 -19.17 -10.87
N ARG A 212 -21.07 -18.55 -11.45
CA ARG A 212 -19.89 -18.10 -10.71
C ARG A 212 -20.00 -16.59 -10.56
N ALA A 213 -20.29 -16.13 -9.34
CA ALA A 213 -20.32 -14.70 -9.05
C ALA A 213 -18.90 -14.22 -8.68
N THR A 214 -18.45 -13.13 -9.29
CA THR A 214 -17.22 -12.43 -8.89
C THR A 214 -17.47 -11.38 -7.80
N ASN A 215 -18.73 -10.95 -7.62
CA ASN A 215 -19.14 -10.00 -6.60
C ASN A 215 -20.25 -10.64 -5.75
N ALA A 216 -19.91 -11.06 -4.54
CA ALA A 216 -20.90 -11.38 -3.52
C ALA A 216 -21.40 -10.06 -2.93
N LYS A 217 -22.47 -9.49 -3.48
CA LYS A 217 -23.28 -8.52 -2.72
C LYS A 217 -24.41 -9.33 -2.07
N PRO A 218 -24.50 -9.42 -0.73
CA PRO A 218 -25.67 -9.99 -0.10
C PRO A 218 -26.90 -9.11 -0.40
N TYR A 219 -28.05 -9.77 -0.55
CA TYR A 219 -29.38 -9.14 -0.53
C TYR A 219 -29.70 -8.58 0.85
#